data_AF-A0A0E2H7N6-F1
#
_entry.id   AF-A0A0E2H7N6-F1
#
_cell.length_a   1.000
_cell.length_b   1.000
_cell.length_c   1.000
_cell.angle_alpha   90.00
_cell.angle_beta   90.00
_cell.angle_gamma   90.00
#
_symmetry.space_group_name_H-M   'P 1'
#
loop_
_entity.id
_entity.type
_entity.pdbx_description
1 polymer ?
#
loop_
_entity_poly.entity_id
_entity_poly.type
_entity_poly.pdbx_seq_one_letter_code
_entity_poly.pdbx_strand_id
1 'polypeptide(L)'
;MIEYIKLFWEGAPEGEPLVILYEVDTGNERLALRSIDIFRDGCTRNIPDLYDGAIEITPVPTVEELNAHVWGEEFHACVIEKAEFEAIWESHTYDGALKESGGF
;
A
#
# COMPACT_ATOMS: atom_id res chain seq x y z
N MET A 1 2.47 13.74 10.88
CA MET A 1 1.06 13.73 10.40
C MET A 1 0.89 12.42 9.68
N ILE A 2 -0.28 11.79 9.73
CA ILE A 2 -0.45 10.46 9.12
C ILE A 2 -1.06 10.60 7.74
N GLU A 3 -0.47 9.93 6.77
CA GLU A 3 -0.96 9.77 5.40
C GLU A 3 -1.26 8.28 5.16
N TYR A 4 -2.37 7.99 4.48
CA TYR A 4 -2.73 6.62 4.13
C TYR A 4 -2.64 6.48 2.61
N ILE A 5 -1.76 5.58 2.16
CA ILE A 5 -1.49 5.37 0.73
C ILE A 5 -1.98 4.00 0.34
N LYS A 6 -2.58 3.92 -0.85
CA LYS A 6 -2.93 2.68 -1.53
C LYS A 6 -2.16 2.59 -2.83
N LEU A 7 -1.33 1.56 -2.95
CA LEU A 7 -0.52 1.26 -4.12
C LEU A 7 -1.11 0.03 -4.82
N PHE A 8 -1.43 0.16 -6.09
CA PHE A 8 -1.78 -0.93 -6.99
C PHE A 8 -0.53 -1.38 -7.75
N TRP A 9 -0.37 -2.71 -7.87
CA TRP A 9 0.67 -3.34 -8.69
C TRP A 9 0.00 -4.20 -9.77
N GLU A 10 -0.21 -3.62 -10.95
CA GLU A 10 -0.86 -4.30 -12.04
C GLU A 10 0.01 -5.43 -12.60
N GLY A 11 -0.57 -6.61 -12.76
CA GLY A 11 0.18 -7.76 -13.25
C GLY A 11 1.24 -8.30 -12.28
N ALA A 12 1.13 -8.00 -10.97
CA ALA A 12 2.01 -8.57 -9.96
C ALA A 12 2.13 -10.11 -10.10
N PRO A 13 3.33 -10.68 -9.92
CA PRO A 13 3.56 -12.13 -9.98
C PRO A 13 2.64 -12.93 -9.07
N GLU A 14 2.50 -14.23 -9.36
CA GLU A 14 1.76 -15.11 -8.48
C GLU A 14 2.42 -15.18 -7.09
N GLY A 15 1.62 -15.00 -6.04
CA GLY A 15 2.09 -14.95 -4.66
C GLY A 15 2.48 -13.55 -4.16
N GLU A 16 2.56 -12.55 -5.04
CA GLU A 16 2.79 -11.15 -4.66
C GLU A 16 1.45 -10.42 -4.42
N PRO A 17 1.45 -9.37 -3.58
CA PRO A 17 0.26 -8.55 -3.37
C PRO A 17 -0.09 -7.74 -4.63
N LEU A 18 -1.39 -7.63 -4.92
CA LEU A 18 -1.90 -6.76 -5.98
C LEU A 18 -2.12 -5.33 -5.49
N VAL A 19 -2.39 -5.18 -4.19
CA VAL A 19 -2.58 -3.89 -3.56
C VAL A 19 -1.81 -3.88 -2.25
N ILE A 20 -1.07 -2.81 -2.00
CA ILE A 20 -0.36 -2.57 -0.73
C ILE A 20 -0.89 -1.28 -0.13
N LEU A 21 -1.32 -1.36 1.12
CA LEU A 21 -1.73 -0.19 1.89
C LEU A 21 -0.63 0.18 2.87
N TYR A 22 -0.41 1.49 3.05
CA TYR A 22 0.54 2.02 4.02
C TYR A 22 -0.14 3.05 4.93
N GLU A 23 0.11 2.95 6.23
CA GLU A 23 -0.07 4.04 7.18
C GLU A 23 1.29 4.71 7.40
N VAL A 24 1.48 5.92 6.87
CA VAL A 24 2.79 6.59 6.79
C VAL A 24 2.84 7.77 7.76
N ASP A 25 3.88 7.83 8.60
CA ASP A 25 4.13 9.02 9.43
C ASP A 25 5.02 10.03 8.68
N THR A 26 4.40 11.06 8.11
CA THR A 26 5.09 12.13 7.39
C THR A 26 5.89 13.05 8.31
N GLY A 27 5.67 12.99 9.63
CA GLY A 27 6.47 13.71 10.62
C GLY A 27 7.75 12.98 11.02
N ASN A 28 7.88 11.70 10.65
CA ASN A 28 8.99 10.83 11.01
C ASN A 28 9.58 10.19 9.74
N GLU A 29 10.21 11.02 8.91
CA GLU A 29 10.93 10.59 7.69
C GLU A 29 10.08 9.77 6.69
N ARG A 30 8.74 9.90 6.75
CA ARG A 30 7.79 9.12 5.93
C ARG A 30 7.95 7.61 6.10
N LEU A 31 8.20 7.15 7.33
CA LEU A 31 8.25 5.73 7.64
C LEU A 31 6.82 5.15 7.76
N ALA A 32 6.64 3.92 7.29
CA ALA A 32 5.40 3.18 7.49
C ALA A 32 5.27 2.71 8.95
N LEU A 33 4.14 3.01 9.58
CA LEU A 33 3.77 2.48 10.90
C LEU A 33 3.12 1.10 10.78
N ARG A 34 2.24 0.93 9.78
CA ARG A 34 1.57 -0.34 9.46
C ARG A 34 1.47 -0.49 7.95
N SER A 35 1.42 -1.73 7.49
CA SER A 35 1.11 -2.04 6.09
C SER A 35 0.11 -3.18 5.99
N ILE A 36 -0.65 -3.21 4.90
CA ILE A 36 -1.55 -4.32 4.57
C ILE A 36 -1.25 -4.74 3.13
N ASP A 37 -0.79 -5.97 2.98
CA ASP A 37 -0.70 -6.60 1.68
C ASP A 37 -2.02 -7.28 1.35
N ILE A 38 -2.53 -7.05 0.15
CA ILE A 38 -3.80 -7.61 -0.33
C ILE A 38 -3.51 -8.47 -1.56
N PHE A 39 -3.90 -9.74 -1.47
CA PHE A 39 -3.66 -10.73 -2.51
C PHE A 39 -4.83 -10.87 -3.47
N ARG A 40 -4.60 -11.63 -4.55
CA ARG A 40 -5.56 -11.84 -5.64
C ARG A 40 -6.88 -12.48 -5.20
N ASP A 41 -6.86 -13.27 -4.13
CA ASP A 41 -8.04 -13.91 -3.53
C ASP A 41 -8.77 -13.00 -2.51
N GLY A 42 -8.30 -11.77 -2.31
CA GLY A 42 -8.86 -10.81 -1.35
C GLY A 42 -8.40 -11.05 0.10
N CYS A 43 -7.57 -12.07 0.35
CA CYS A 43 -6.94 -12.25 1.65
C CYS A 43 -5.92 -11.15 1.90
N THR A 44 -5.75 -10.82 3.19
CA THR A 44 -4.82 -9.77 3.63
C THR A 44 -3.69 -10.37 4.47
N ARG A 45 -2.51 -9.75 4.38
CA ARG A 45 -1.43 -9.90 5.35
C ARG A 45 -1.22 -8.54 6.01
N ASN A 46 -1.60 -8.46 7.27
CA ASN A 46 -1.44 -7.25 8.08
C ASN A 46 -0.05 -7.25 8.72
N ILE A 47 0.71 -6.20 8.47
CA ILE A 47 2.10 -6.04 8.92
C ILE A 47 2.13 -4.90 9.93
N PRO A 48 2.25 -5.19 11.24
CA PRO A 48 2.21 -4.18 12.30
C PRO A 48 3.53 -3.40 12.43
N ASP A 49 4.63 -3.93 11.90
CA ASP A 49 5.91 -3.26 11.79
C ASP A 49 6.59 -3.73 10.50
N LEU A 50 6.63 -2.86 9.50
CA LEU A 50 7.22 -3.16 8.20
C LEU A 50 8.74 -3.34 8.27
N TYR A 51 9.37 -2.78 9.32
CA TYR A 51 10.81 -2.69 9.46
C TYR A 51 11.35 -3.63 10.54
N ASP A 52 10.52 -4.54 11.08
CA ASP A 52 10.96 -5.51 12.08
C ASP A 52 12.15 -6.34 11.56
N GLY A 53 13.28 -6.24 12.25
CA GLY A 53 14.54 -6.89 11.87
C GLY A 53 15.28 -6.27 10.69
N ALA A 54 14.83 -5.14 10.14
CA ALA A 54 15.53 -4.43 9.07
C ALA A 54 16.82 -3.75 9.58
N ILE A 55 17.92 -3.89 8.83
CA ILE A 55 19.19 -3.21 9.11
C ILE A 55 19.16 -1.78 8.54
N GLU A 56 18.48 -1.60 7.41
CA GLU A 56 18.29 -0.31 6.73
C GLU A 56 16.80 -0.14 6.39
N ILE A 57 16.31 1.09 6.50
CA ILE A 57 14.92 1.46 6.20
C ILE A 57 14.90 2.55 5.15
N THR A 58 13.94 2.48 4.24
CA THR A 58 13.71 3.51 3.21
C THR A 58 12.37 4.20 3.47
N PRO A 59 12.30 5.53 3.32
CA PRO A 59 11.04 6.28 3.33
C PRO A 59 10.05 5.71 2.31
N VAL A 60 8.75 5.72 2.66
CA VAL A 60 7.69 5.43 1.69
C VAL A 60 7.58 6.60 0.72
N PRO A 61 7.70 6.38 -0.61
CA PRO A 61 7.56 7.44 -1.60
C PRO A 61 6.19 8.13 -1.51
N THR A 62 6.08 9.36 -2.01
CA THR A 62 4.77 10.01 -2.11
C THR A 62 3.92 9.40 -3.22
N VAL A 63 2.62 9.68 -3.21
CA VAL A 63 1.72 9.27 -4.29
C VAL A 63 2.18 9.83 -5.64
N GLU A 64 2.66 11.07 -5.68
CA GLU A 64 3.18 11.69 -6.89
C GLU A 64 4.45 11.00 -7.39
N GLU A 65 5.36 10.59 -6.48
CA GLU A 65 6.57 9.87 -6.85
C GLU A 65 6.23 8.48 -7.40
N LEU A 66 5.33 7.74 -6.75
CA LEU A 66 4.87 6.43 -7.21
C LEU A 66 4.25 6.51 -8.61
N ASN A 67 3.40 7.52 -8.83
CA ASN A 67 2.76 7.78 -10.13
C ASN A 67 3.68 8.47 -11.16
N ALA A 68 4.93 8.80 -10.82
CA ALA A 68 5.91 9.27 -11.79
C ALA A 68 6.49 8.12 -12.64
N HIS A 69 6.06 6.87 -12.39
CA HIS A 69 6.41 5.66 -13.14
C HIS A 69 7.92 5.36 -13.21
N VAL A 70 8.70 5.87 -12.24
CA VAL A 70 10.13 5.58 -12.11
C VAL A 70 10.39 4.09 -11.85
N TRP A 71 9.45 3.41 -11.19
CA TRP A 71 9.52 1.99 -10.84
C TRP A 71 8.73 1.07 -11.79
N GLY A 72 8.02 1.63 -12.78
CA GLY A 72 7.18 0.88 -13.70
C GLY A 72 5.83 1.58 -13.96
N GLU A 73 5.28 1.34 -15.14
CA GLU A 73 3.94 1.82 -15.53
C GLU A 73 2.85 1.02 -14.82
N GLU A 74 3.17 -0.17 -14.32
CA GLU A 74 2.26 -1.05 -13.60
C GLU A 74 1.91 -0.57 -12.18
N PHE A 75 2.63 0.44 -11.66
CA PHE A 75 2.40 0.99 -10.34
C PHE A 75 1.54 2.24 -10.42
N HIS A 76 0.42 2.21 -9.69
CA HIS A 76 -0.48 3.35 -9.52
C HIS A 76 -0.80 3.54 -8.05
N ALA A 77 -0.80 4.78 -7.57
CA ALA A 77 -1.06 5.07 -6.17
C ALA A 77 -2.12 6.15 -5.98
N CYS A 78 -2.85 6.08 -4.87
CA CYS A 78 -3.73 7.16 -4.42
C CYS A 78 -3.70 7.30 -2.90
N VAL A 79 -4.10 8.47 -2.42
CA VAL A 79 -4.35 8.70 -0.99
C VAL A 79 -5.73 8.14 -0.65
N ILE A 80 -5.83 7.43 0.46
CA ILE A 80 -7.10 6.91 0.99
C ILE A 80 -7.43 7.52 2.35
N GLU A 81 -8.68 7.38 2.77
CA GLU A 81 -9.10 7.76 4.11
C GLU A 81 -8.63 6.75 5.14
N LYS A 82 -8.31 7.21 6.36
CA LYS A 82 -8.00 6.34 7.50
C LYS A 82 -9.05 5.25 7.69
N ALA A 83 -10.32 5.59 7.51
CA ALA A 83 -11.44 4.68 7.69
C ALA A 83 -11.40 3.48 6.71
N GLU A 84 -10.93 3.67 5.48
CA GLU A 84 -10.75 2.56 4.53
C GLU A 84 -9.63 1.62 5.02
N PHE A 85 -8.50 2.17 5.44
CA PHE A 85 -7.39 1.37 5.99
C PHE A 85 -7.82 0.54 7.20
N GLU A 86 -8.44 1.18 8.20
CA GLU A 86 -8.83 0.48 9.44
C GLU A 86 -9.92 -0.57 9.21
N ALA A 87 -10.84 -0.34 8.26
CA ALA A 87 -11.85 -1.33 7.92
C ALA A 87 -11.22 -2.64 7.43
N ILE A 88 -10.18 -2.54 6.59
CA ILE A 88 -9.46 -3.69 6.05
C ILE A 88 -8.54 -4.30 7.10
N TRP A 89 -7.90 -3.45 7.91
CA TRP A 89 -7.06 -3.89 9.02
C TRP A 89 -7.84 -4.81 9.98
N GLU A 90 -9.05 -4.42 10.38
CA GLU A 90 -9.87 -5.17 11.32
C GLU A 90 -10.59 -6.37 10.68
N SER A 91 -11.03 -6.27 9.42
CA SER A 91 -11.75 -7.36 8.75
C SER A 91 -10.84 -8.50 8.30
N HIS A 92 -9.56 -8.22 8.07
CA HIS A 92 -8.61 -9.11 7.39
C HIS A 92 -9.06 -9.57 5.99
N THR A 93 -10.00 -8.85 5.36
CA THR A 93 -10.52 -9.15 4.03
C THR A 93 -10.65 -7.88 3.19
N TYR A 94 -10.43 -8.02 1.88
CA TYR A 94 -10.59 -6.93 0.93
C TYR A 94 -11.52 -7.33 -0.22
N ASP A 95 -12.69 -6.67 -0.27
CA ASP A 95 -13.70 -6.88 -1.33
C ASP A 95 -13.71 -5.76 -2.38
N GLY A 96 -12.76 -4.82 -2.30
CA GLY A 96 -12.70 -3.67 -3.20
C GLY A 96 -12.02 -3.97 -4.53
N ALA A 97 -11.84 -2.92 -5.34
CA ALA A 97 -11.19 -3.06 -6.64
C ALA A 97 -9.71 -3.41 -6.48
N LEU A 98 -9.26 -4.49 -7.14
CA LEU A 98 -7.85 -4.91 -7.18
C LEU A 98 -7.04 -4.21 -8.29
N LYS A 99 -7.65 -3.22 -8.95
CA LYS A 99 -7.07 -2.38 -9.99
C LYS A 99 -7.77 -1.02 -9.95
N GLU A 100 -7.13 0.02 -10.44
CA GLU A 100 -7.79 1.31 -10.58
C GLU A 100 -8.91 1.20 -11.63
N SER A 101 -10.12 1.64 -11.28
CA SER A 101 -11.27 1.58 -12.19
C SER A 101 -11.28 2.77 -13.16
N GLY A 102 -10.53 2.65 -14.26
CA GLY A 102 -10.54 3.53 -15.45
C GLY A 102 -9.46 4.63 -15.41
N GLY A 103 -8.73 4.97 -16.46
CA GLY A 103 -8.72 4.57 -17.87
C GLY A 103 -7.68 5.43 -18.62
N PHE A 104 -7.17 4.92 -19.75
CA PHE A 104 -6.66 5.77 -20.84
C PHE A 104 -7.73 5.87 -21.93
#